data_AF-A0A1C7IAN8-F1
#
_entry.id   AF-A0A1C7IAN8-F1
#
_cell.length_a   1.000
_cell.length_b   1.000
_cell.length_c   1.000
_cell.angle_alpha   90.00
_cell.angle_beta   90.00
_cell.angle_gamma   90.00
#
_symmetry.space_group_name_H-M   'P 1'
#
loop_
_entity.id
_entity.type
_entity.pdbx_description
1 polymer ?
#
loop_
_entity_poly.entity_id
_entity_poly.type
_entity_poly.pdbx_seq_one_letter_code
_entity_poly.pdbx_strand_id
1 'polypeptide(L)'
;MKYIKQINSELTQIAKNVPYNKMIIKCANIFRVISFHLTRVPKGVVDRHITLTGHKGAKFKVEIFEPSNVKEKLPCLIYVHGGAFSYKASAYHKKLACIYAMKVKCRVYYPDYHLTPKYPYPAAYDDVLALYKCIMENSDAFGIEKEKIGVAGDSAGASIAALICNNYEQEALKQPCLQMLVYPVTDVDMQTDSMKKFSNTPLWNSKSNRQIPIPVCRFLKRPAQD
;
A
#
# COMPACT_ATOMS: atom_id res chain seq x y z
N MET A 1 -29.09 0.91 7.80
CA MET A 1 -29.32 2.29 8.29
C MET A 1 -28.96 2.54 9.77
N LYS A 2 -28.90 1.55 10.68
CA LYS A 2 -28.55 1.79 12.10
C LYS A 2 -27.09 2.19 12.38
N TYR A 3 -26.13 1.76 11.56
CA TYR A 3 -24.70 2.00 11.81
C TYR A 3 -24.21 3.41 11.46
N ILE A 4 -24.89 4.15 10.59
CA ILE A 4 -24.50 5.53 10.26
C ILE A 4 -24.62 6.44 11.49
N LYS A 5 -25.59 6.15 12.37
CA LYS A 5 -25.77 6.85 13.65
C LYS A 5 -24.71 6.47 14.70
N GLN A 6 -23.86 5.48 14.43
CA GLN A 6 -22.77 5.05 15.31
C GLN A 6 -21.42 5.66 14.90
N ILE A 7 -21.40 6.50 13.86
CA ILE A 7 -20.19 7.20 13.45
C ILE A 7 -19.79 8.17 14.56
N ASN A 8 -18.51 8.14 14.96
CA ASN A 8 -17.96 9.07 15.94
C ASN A 8 -18.23 10.52 15.48
N SER A 9 -18.68 11.37 16.39
CA SER A 9 -19.04 12.77 16.12
C SER A 9 -17.91 13.55 15.43
N GLU A 10 -16.66 13.28 15.79
CA GLU A 10 -15.47 13.90 15.19
C GLU A 10 -15.29 13.56 13.70
N LEU A 11 -15.81 12.41 13.26
CA LEU A 11 -15.69 11.92 11.88
C LEU A 11 -16.87 12.32 10.99
N THR A 12 -17.92 12.92 11.56
CA THR A 12 -19.17 13.21 10.84
C THR A 12 -18.96 14.13 9.64
N GLN A 13 -18.03 15.08 9.74
CA GLN A 13 -17.76 16.05 8.66
C GLN A 13 -17.16 15.40 7.42
N ILE A 14 -16.40 14.32 7.59
CA ILE A 14 -15.74 13.57 6.50
C ILE A 14 -16.54 12.33 6.08
N ALA A 15 -17.56 11.94 6.84
CA ALA A 15 -18.40 10.77 6.61
C ALA A 15 -19.42 10.99 5.46
N LYS A 16 -18.92 11.20 4.25
CA LYS A 16 -19.73 11.38 3.03
C LYS A 16 -19.69 10.13 2.15
N ASN A 17 -20.83 9.79 1.55
CA ASN A 17 -20.90 8.74 0.54
C ASN A 17 -20.33 9.25 -0.78
N VAL A 18 -19.28 8.59 -1.26
CA VAL A 18 -18.68 8.87 -2.56
C VAL A 18 -18.79 7.61 -3.41
N PRO A 19 -19.59 7.63 -4.51
CA PRO A 19 -19.71 6.46 -5.36
C PRO A 19 -18.40 6.20 -6.11
N TYR A 20 -18.08 4.93 -6.31
CA TYR A 20 -16.99 4.54 -7.19
C TYR A 20 -17.29 4.97 -8.63
N ASN A 21 -16.42 5.75 -9.25
CA ASN A 21 -16.55 6.18 -10.63
C ASN A 21 -15.16 6.38 -11.26
N LYS A 22 -14.91 5.73 -12.40
CA LYS A 22 -13.60 5.74 -13.08
C LYS A 22 -13.14 7.16 -13.47
N MET A 23 -14.06 8.04 -13.89
CA MET A 23 -13.73 9.42 -14.23
C MET A 23 -13.35 10.23 -12.99
N ILE A 24 -14.13 10.09 -11.91
CA ILE A 24 -13.83 10.73 -10.61
C ILE A 24 -12.47 10.27 -10.11
N ILE A 25 -12.14 8.99 -10.21
CA ILE A 25 -10.83 8.43 -9.82
C ILE A 25 -9.70 9.06 -10.63
N LYS A 26 -9.87 9.20 -11.95
CA LYS A 26 -8.87 9.82 -12.82
C LYS A 26 -8.58 11.27 -12.39
N CYS A 27 -9.62 12.07 -12.16
CA CYS A 27 -9.48 13.44 -11.66
C CYS A 27 -8.87 13.48 -10.25
N ALA A 28 -9.33 12.60 -9.36
CA ALA A 28 -8.80 12.49 -8.00
C ALA A 28 -7.32 12.12 -8.00
N ASN A 29 -6.86 11.27 -8.92
CA ASN A 29 -5.45 10.89 -9.03
C ASN A 29 -4.57 12.07 -9.43
N ILE A 30 -5.03 12.96 -10.32
CA ILE A 30 -4.30 14.20 -10.66
C ILE A 30 -4.11 15.04 -9.40
N PHE A 31 -5.21 15.29 -8.67
CA PHE A 31 -5.15 16.05 -7.42
C PHE A 31 -4.26 15.37 -6.37
N ARG A 32 -4.34 14.05 -6.22
CA ARG A 32 -3.56 13.28 -5.24
C ARG A 32 -2.07 13.31 -5.54
N VAL A 33 -1.68 13.20 -6.81
CA VAL A 33 -0.27 13.35 -7.23
C VAL A 33 0.24 14.74 -6.87
N ILE A 34 -0.50 15.80 -7.23
CA ILE A 34 -0.11 17.17 -6.90
C ILE A 34 -0.01 17.34 -5.37
N SER A 35 -1.03 16.90 -4.64
CA SER A 35 -1.08 16.96 -3.18
C SER A 35 0.06 16.20 -2.50
N PHE A 36 0.45 15.03 -3.03
CA PHE A 36 1.57 14.24 -2.54
C PHE A 36 2.90 14.99 -2.70
N HIS A 37 3.14 15.60 -3.86
CA HIS A 37 4.37 16.35 -4.12
C HIS A 37 4.45 17.65 -3.32
N LEU A 38 3.32 18.36 -3.16
CA LEU A 38 3.24 19.59 -2.36
C LEU A 38 3.30 19.34 -0.85
N THR A 39 3.10 18.10 -0.40
CA THR A 39 3.19 17.75 1.02
C THR A 39 4.63 17.83 1.48
N ARG A 40 4.89 18.76 2.41
CA ARG A 40 6.21 18.99 2.99
C ARG A 40 6.70 17.74 3.74
N VAL A 41 7.95 17.42 3.50
CA VAL A 41 8.72 16.46 4.30
C VAL A 41 9.13 17.18 5.59
N PRO A 42 8.89 16.60 6.78
CA PRO A 42 9.21 17.24 8.04
C PRO A 42 10.74 17.39 8.21
N LYS A 43 11.16 18.37 9.00
CA LYS A 43 12.57 18.51 9.40
C LYS A 43 13.06 17.20 10.03
N GLY A 44 14.25 16.77 9.66
CA GLY A 44 14.83 15.52 10.14
C GLY A 44 14.54 14.31 9.24
N VAL A 45 13.76 14.46 8.16
CA VAL A 45 13.57 13.42 7.14
C VAL A 45 14.17 13.88 5.82
N VAL A 46 14.87 12.97 5.16
CA VAL A 46 15.34 13.12 3.77
C VAL A 46 14.41 12.34 2.86
N ASP A 47 14.09 12.93 1.71
CA ASP A 47 13.30 12.35 0.63
C ASP A 47 14.23 12.19 -0.58
N ARG A 48 14.33 10.96 -1.09
CA ARG A 48 14.99 10.62 -2.35
C ARG A 48 14.18 9.57 -3.07
N HIS A 49 14.56 9.23 -4.29
CA HIS A 49 13.88 8.18 -5.03
C HIS A 49 14.83 7.33 -5.86
N ILE A 50 14.35 6.13 -6.17
CA ILE A 50 14.91 5.25 -7.18
C ILE A 50 13.82 4.88 -8.18
N THR A 51 14.23 4.39 -9.34
CA THR A 51 13.32 3.80 -10.33
C THR A 51 13.69 2.34 -10.49
N LEU A 52 12.69 1.47 -10.39
CA LEU A 52 12.85 0.04 -10.59
C LEU A 52 12.02 -0.43 -11.78
N THR A 53 12.40 -1.57 -12.31
CA THR A 53 11.64 -2.29 -13.33
C THR A 53 10.79 -3.35 -12.63
N GLY A 54 9.48 -3.26 -12.77
CA GLY A 54 8.51 -4.17 -12.18
C GLY A 54 7.78 -4.99 -13.24
N HIS A 55 6.44 -5.00 -13.17
CA HIS A 55 5.61 -5.86 -14.00
C HIS A 55 5.89 -5.74 -15.50
N LYS A 56 6.23 -6.87 -16.16
CA LYS A 56 6.48 -6.95 -17.61
C LYS A 56 7.46 -5.89 -18.13
N GLY A 57 8.46 -5.53 -17.34
CA GLY A 57 9.46 -4.54 -17.74
C GLY A 57 9.03 -3.09 -17.59
N ALA A 58 7.84 -2.81 -17.06
CA ALA A 58 7.37 -1.45 -16.82
C ALA A 58 8.14 -0.81 -15.64
N LYS A 59 8.51 0.46 -15.79
CA LYS A 59 9.23 1.21 -14.75
C LYS A 59 8.24 1.81 -13.75
N PHE A 60 8.58 1.76 -12.46
CA PHE A 60 7.86 2.45 -11.39
C PHE A 60 8.83 3.16 -10.46
N LYS A 61 8.37 4.24 -9.83
CA LYS A 61 9.16 5.05 -8.89
C LYS A 61 9.01 4.48 -7.48
N VAL A 62 10.07 4.53 -6.69
CA VAL A 62 10.03 4.25 -5.26
C VAL A 62 10.58 5.46 -4.53
N GLU A 63 9.71 6.15 -3.79
CA GLU A 63 10.12 7.20 -2.88
C GLU A 63 10.72 6.58 -1.63
N ILE A 64 11.75 7.20 -1.08
CA ILE A 64 12.47 6.72 0.08
C ILE A 64 12.50 7.84 1.11
N PHE A 65 11.91 7.58 2.27
CA PHE A 65 11.92 8.48 3.41
C PHE A 65 12.83 7.90 4.49
N GLU A 66 13.83 8.65 4.91
CA GLU A 66 14.78 8.20 5.94
C GLU A 66 15.17 9.32 6.91
N PRO A 67 15.53 9.01 8.16
CA PRO A 67 16.05 10.01 9.07
C PRO A 67 17.32 10.66 8.52
N SER A 68 17.44 11.98 8.67
CA SER A 68 18.62 12.74 8.27
C SER A 68 19.84 12.39 9.12
N ASN A 69 21.04 12.54 8.55
CA ASN A 69 22.33 12.40 9.24
C ASN A 69 22.63 11.00 9.80
N VAL A 70 22.03 9.95 9.23
CA VAL A 70 22.31 8.57 9.62
C VAL A 70 23.37 7.95 8.73
N LYS A 71 24.48 7.49 9.35
CA LYS A 71 25.57 6.77 8.66
C LYS A 71 25.49 5.25 8.84
N GLU A 72 24.76 4.79 9.85
CA GLU A 72 24.61 3.37 10.15
C GLU A 72 23.58 2.69 9.24
N LYS A 73 23.64 1.36 9.20
CA LYS A 73 22.57 0.57 8.58
C LYS A 73 21.32 0.71 9.44
N LEU A 74 20.15 0.85 8.79
CA LEU A 74 18.87 0.98 9.47
C LEU A 74 17.93 -0.17 9.08
N PRO A 75 16.92 -0.48 9.91
CA PRO A 75 15.78 -1.28 9.49
C PRO A 75 15.11 -0.68 8.25
N CYS A 76 14.46 -1.51 7.47
CA CYS A 76 13.71 -1.11 6.28
C CYS A 76 12.23 -1.45 6.44
N LEU A 77 11.36 -0.51 6.05
CA LEU A 77 9.92 -0.73 5.95
C LEU A 77 9.48 -0.47 4.50
N ILE A 78 8.96 -1.49 3.83
CA ILE A 78 8.26 -1.28 2.56
C ILE A 78 6.80 -0.96 2.91
N TYR A 79 6.40 0.30 2.74
CA TYR A 79 5.03 0.75 3.03
C TYR A 79 4.22 0.91 1.75
N VAL A 80 3.22 0.04 1.56
CA VAL A 80 2.38 -0.04 0.37
C VAL A 80 1.03 0.62 0.65
N HIS A 81 0.72 1.68 -0.09
CA HIS A 81 -0.46 2.48 0.17
C HIS A 81 -1.77 1.82 -0.26
N GLY A 82 -2.85 2.15 0.43
CA GLY A 82 -4.21 1.80 0.03
C GLY A 82 -4.76 2.66 -1.11
N GLY A 83 -6.01 2.41 -1.47
CA GLY A 83 -6.66 3.12 -2.59
C GLY A 83 -7.31 2.21 -3.61
N ALA A 84 -7.89 1.09 -3.18
CA ALA A 84 -8.66 0.20 -4.05
C ALA A 84 -7.91 -0.22 -5.34
N PHE A 85 -6.58 -0.34 -5.27
CA PHE A 85 -5.68 -0.64 -6.40
C PHE A 85 -5.77 0.36 -7.58
N SER A 86 -6.45 1.49 -7.41
CA SER A 86 -6.81 2.43 -8.49
C SER A 86 -6.45 3.88 -8.15
N TYR A 87 -6.40 4.23 -6.87
CA TYR A 87 -6.05 5.57 -6.41
C TYR A 87 -4.56 5.68 -6.11
N LYS A 88 -3.96 6.79 -6.55
CA LYS A 88 -2.59 7.17 -6.20
C LYS A 88 -2.45 7.46 -4.70
N ALA A 89 -1.22 7.34 -4.20
CA ALA A 89 -0.82 7.83 -2.89
C ALA A 89 -1.39 9.23 -2.60
N SER A 90 -1.88 9.46 -1.38
CA SER A 90 -2.31 10.80 -0.93
C SER A 90 -1.28 11.44 -0.02
N ALA A 91 -1.44 12.74 0.25
CA ALA A 91 -0.67 13.47 1.26
C ALA A 91 -0.60 12.77 2.62
N TYR A 92 -1.69 12.12 3.05
CA TYR A 92 -1.72 11.38 4.31
C TYR A 92 -0.74 10.21 4.32
N HIS A 93 -0.67 9.44 3.23
CA HIS A 93 0.27 8.33 3.13
C HIS A 93 1.72 8.82 3.17
N LYS A 94 2.04 9.95 2.51
CA LYS A 94 3.38 10.58 2.61
C LYS A 94 3.71 10.95 4.06
N LYS A 95 2.76 11.56 4.78
CA LYS A 95 2.94 11.92 6.20
C LYS A 95 3.19 10.68 7.05
N LEU A 96 2.43 9.60 6.85
CA LEU A 96 2.66 8.33 7.54
C LEU A 96 4.05 7.76 7.26
N ALA A 97 4.49 7.73 6.01
CA ALA A 97 5.82 7.27 5.65
C ALA A 97 6.92 8.08 6.36
N CYS A 98 6.78 9.41 6.43
CA CYS A 98 7.70 10.28 7.19
C CYS A 98 7.63 10.01 8.71
N ILE A 99 6.44 9.77 9.27
CA ILE A 99 6.26 9.44 10.68
C ILE A 99 6.94 8.11 11.02
N TYR A 100 6.77 7.09 10.19
CA TYR A 100 7.43 5.79 10.38
C TYR A 100 8.95 5.95 10.30
N ALA A 101 9.46 6.66 9.30
CA ALA A 101 10.89 6.93 9.17
C ALA A 101 11.46 7.54 10.46
N MET A 102 10.81 8.58 11.00
CA MET A 102 11.27 9.28 12.21
C MET A 102 11.10 8.51 13.51
N LYS A 103 9.90 7.97 13.74
CA LYS A 103 9.52 7.40 15.04
C LYS A 103 10.10 6.00 15.24
N VAL A 104 10.19 5.23 14.16
CA VAL A 104 10.78 3.88 14.17
C VAL A 104 12.30 3.93 13.89
N LYS A 105 12.80 5.04 13.35
CA LYS A 105 14.18 5.18 12.85
C LYS A 105 14.51 4.11 11.80
N CYS A 106 13.71 4.07 10.74
CA CYS A 106 13.88 3.12 9.63
C CYS A 106 13.88 3.84 8.28
N ARG A 107 14.39 3.17 7.25
CA ARG A 107 14.23 3.60 5.85
C ARG A 107 12.88 3.11 5.35
N VAL A 108 12.01 4.03 4.96
CA VAL A 108 10.70 3.69 4.41
C VAL A 108 10.76 3.74 2.89
N TYR A 109 10.68 2.57 2.26
CA TYR A 109 10.54 2.43 0.82
C TYR A 109 9.07 2.44 0.46
N TYR A 110 8.68 3.40 -0.37
CA TYR A 110 7.29 3.71 -0.66
C TYR A 110 7.06 3.63 -2.18
N PRO A 111 6.63 2.46 -2.70
CA PRO A 111 6.47 2.23 -4.12
C PRO A 111 5.25 2.97 -4.68
N ASP A 112 5.44 3.73 -5.75
CA ASP A 112 4.36 4.22 -6.63
C ASP A 112 3.98 3.12 -7.63
N TYR A 113 3.47 2.01 -7.08
CA TYR A 113 3.17 0.78 -7.82
C TYR A 113 2.10 0.99 -8.89
N HIS A 114 2.11 0.13 -9.90
CA HIS A 114 1.20 0.20 -11.04
C HIS A 114 -0.25 -0.06 -10.63
N LEU A 115 -1.14 0.81 -11.10
CA LEU A 115 -2.55 0.82 -10.70
C LEU A 115 -3.48 0.30 -11.78
N THR A 116 -4.57 -0.33 -11.34
CA THR A 116 -5.72 -0.67 -12.17
C THR A 116 -6.46 0.61 -12.61
N PRO A 117 -7.19 0.59 -13.74
CA PRO A 117 -7.35 -0.54 -14.66
C PRO A 117 -6.20 -0.70 -15.67
N LYS A 118 -5.28 0.26 -15.77
CA LYS A 118 -4.20 0.25 -16.78
C LYS A 118 -3.27 -0.96 -16.59
N TYR A 119 -2.99 -1.30 -15.34
CA TYR A 119 -2.16 -2.43 -14.97
C TYR A 119 -2.97 -3.35 -14.04
N PRO A 120 -3.66 -4.36 -14.58
CA PRO A 120 -4.37 -5.34 -13.77
C PRO A 120 -3.39 -6.20 -12.97
N TYR A 121 -3.92 -6.97 -12.02
CA TYR A 121 -3.18 -8.05 -11.36
C TYR A 121 -2.45 -8.94 -12.40
N PRO A 122 -1.19 -9.33 -12.16
CA PRO A 122 -0.41 -9.20 -10.92
C PRO A 122 0.42 -7.92 -10.77
N ALA A 123 0.22 -6.88 -11.58
CA ALA A 123 1.20 -5.79 -11.71
C ALA A 123 1.66 -5.12 -10.40
N ALA A 124 0.72 -4.74 -9.53
CA ALA A 124 1.05 -4.13 -8.25
C ALA A 124 1.84 -5.07 -7.31
N TYR A 125 1.53 -6.37 -7.35
CA TYR A 125 2.27 -7.39 -6.59
C TYR A 125 3.68 -7.55 -7.15
N ASP A 126 3.81 -7.69 -8.47
CA ASP A 126 5.12 -7.84 -9.14
C ASP A 126 6.04 -6.64 -8.89
N ASP A 127 5.50 -5.41 -8.86
CA ASP A 127 6.28 -4.21 -8.54
C ASP A 127 6.82 -4.26 -7.10
N VAL A 128 5.96 -4.58 -6.12
CA VAL A 128 6.38 -4.65 -4.71
C VAL A 128 7.33 -5.81 -4.47
N LEU A 129 7.12 -6.94 -5.15
CA LEU A 129 8.02 -8.08 -5.15
C LEU A 129 9.40 -7.73 -5.73
N ALA A 130 9.43 -7.02 -6.86
CA ALA A 130 10.68 -6.54 -7.48
C ALA A 130 11.42 -5.59 -6.55
N LEU A 131 10.71 -4.69 -5.87
CA LEU A 131 11.29 -3.83 -4.84
C LEU A 131 11.86 -4.64 -3.67
N TYR A 132 11.13 -5.64 -3.17
CA TYR A 132 11.60 -6.49 -2.08
C TYR A 132 12.88 -7.24 -2.45
N LYS A 133 12.92 -7.87 -3.63
CA LYS A 133 14.11 -8.57 -4.15
C LYS A 133 15.30 -7.61 -4.29
N CYS A 134 15.07 -6.44 -4.89
CA CYS A 134 16.09 -5.41 -5.03
C CYS A 134 16.67 -4.97 -3.68
N ILE A 135 15.83 -4.74 -2.66
CA ILE A 135 16.28 -4.39 -1.30
C ILE A 135 17.09 -5.52 -0.67
N MET A 136 16.66 -6.77 -0.80
CA MET A 136 17.36 -7.92 -0.23
C MET A 136 18.75 -8.12 -0.84
N GLU A 137 18.85 -8.00 -2.17
CA GLU A 137 20.09 -8.16 -2.95
C GLU A 137 21.06 -7.00 -2.70
N ASN A 138 20.56 -5.79 -2.51
CA ASN A 138 21.37 -4.56 -2.41
C ASN A 138 21.37 -3.94 -1.01
N SER A 139 20.99 -4.71 0.02
CA SER A 139 20.82 -4.21 1.39
C SER A 139 22.04 -3.44 1.89
N ASP A 140 23.25 -3.96 1.70
CA ASP A 140 24.48 -3.28 2.10
C ASP A 140 24.69 -1.92 1.39
N ALA A 141 24.48 -1.89 0.08
CA ALA A 141 24.60 -0.67 -0.73
C ALA A 141 23.53 0.37 -0.37
N PHE A 142 22.37 -0.08 0.08
CA PHE A 142 21.27 0.78 0.53
C PHE A 142 21.35 1.14 2.02
N GLY A 143 22.37 0.65 2.74
CA GLY A 143 22.49 0.84 4.18
C GLY A 143 21.36 0.16 4.97
N ILE A 144 20.83 -0.96 4.52
CA ILE A 144 19.72 -1.66 5.16
C ILE A 144 20.26 -2.80 6.02
N GLU A 145 19.74 -2.92 7.24
CA GLU A 145 19.90 -4.13 8.04
C GLU A 145 19.09 -5.26 7.39
N LYS A 146 19.76 -6.15 6.64
CA LYS A 146 19.13 -7.25 5.88
C LYS A 146 18.22 -8.16 6.73
N GLU A 147 18.48 -8.22 8.03
CA GLU A 147 17.69 -9.00 8.98
C GLU A 147 16.42 -8.29 9.45
N LYS A 148 16.27 -6.98 9.19
CA LYS A 148 15.19 -6.13 9.69
C LYS A 148 14.43 -5.44 8.55
N ILE A 149 13.95 -6.24 7.60
CA ILE A 149 13.10 -5.77 6.49
C ILE A 149 11.65 -6.16 6.79
N GLY A 150 10.79 -5.17 7.01
CA GLY A 150 9.36 -5.32 7.22
C GLY A 150 8.53 -4.87 6.03
N VAL A 151 7.32 -5.40 5.91
CA VAL A 151 6.31 -4.96 4.95
C VAL A 151 5.07 -4.45 5.68
N ALA A 152 4.49 -3.37 5.17
CA ALA A 152 3.30 -2.76 5.74
C ALA A 152 2.39 -2.23 4.66
N GLY A 153 1.11 -2.10 4.97
CA GLY A 153 0.19 -1.39 4.09
C GLY A 153 -1.16 -1.13 4.73
N ASP A 154 -1.99 -0.39 4.00
CA ASP A 154 -3.37 -0.13 4.38
C ASP A 154 -4.34 -0.51 3.24
N SER A 155 -5.52 -1.03 3.59
CA SER A 155 -6.56 -1.43 2.63
C SER A 155 -5.99 -2.34 1.51
N ALA A 156 -6.07 -1.89 0.26
CA ALA A 156 -5.51 -2.58 -0.91
C ALA A 156 -3.98 -2.80 -0.82
N GLY A 157 -3.24 -1.86 -0.23
CA GLY A 157 -1.79 -2.01 -0.03
C GLY A 157 -1.46 -3.04 1.04
N ALA A 158 -2.30 -3.16 2.07
CA ALA A 158 -2.16 -4.22 3.07
C ALA A 158 -2.38 -5.62 2.45
N SER A 159 -3.26 -5.73 1.45
CA SER A 159 -3.41 -6.97 0.68
C SER A 159 -2.12 -7.36 -0.03
N ILE A 160 -1.44 -6.40 -0.65
CA ILE A 160 -0.17 -6.64 -1.34
C ILE A 160 0.91 -7.02 -0.33
N ALA A 161 1.00 -6.31 0.81
CA ALA A 161 1.92 -6.66 1.89
C ALA A 161 1.67 -8.09 2.41
N ALA A 162 0.40 -8.50 2.54
CA ALA A 162 0.05 -9.87 2.90
C ALA A 162 0.46 -10.89 1.86
N LEU A 163 0.30 -10.60 0.56
CA LEU A 163 0.76 -11.49 -0.50
C LEU A 163 2.28 -11.70 -0.50
N ILE A 164 3.07 -10.66 -0.19
CA ILE A 164 4.53 -10.80 -0.04
C ILE A 164 4.85 -11.78 1.10
N CYS A 165 4.19 -11.63 2.25
CA CYS A 165 4.38 -12.53 3.39
C CYS A 165 3.87 -13.94 3.13
N ASN A 166 2.80 -14.12 2.36
CA ASN A 166 2.24 -15.45 2.11
C ASN A 166 3.05 -16.24 1.07
N ASN A 167 3.70 -15.55 0.13
CA ASN A 167 4.42 -16.18 -0.98
C ASN A 167 5.95 -16.18 -0.79
N TYR A 168 6.48 -15.83 0.39
CA TYR A 168 7.92 -15.63 0.57
C TYR A 168 8.75 -16.86 0.15
N GLU A 169 8.32 -18.07 0.50
CA GLU A 169 9.02 -19.32 0.11
C GLU A 169 8.94 -19.56 -1.40
N GLN A 170 7.74 -19.43 -1.98
CA GLN A 170 7.52 -19.61 -3.42
C GLN A 170 8.33 -18.63 -4.26
N GLU A 171 8.56 -17.43 -3.73
CA GLU A 171 9.33 -16.36 -4.37
C GLU A 171 10.83 -16.39 -4.04
N ALA A 172 11.29 -17.41 -3.31
CA ALA A 172 12.66 -17.53 -2.79
C ALA A 172 13.13 -16.27 -2.03
N LEU A 173 12.19 -15.64 -1.32
CA LEU A 173 12.47 -14.50 -0.46
C LEU A 173 12.84 -14.98 0.94
N LYS A 174 13.67 -14.17 1.60
CA LYS A 174 13.71 -14.21 3.05
C LYS A 174 12.41 -13.64 3.61
N GLN A 175 11.84 -14.31 4.62
CA GLN A 175 10.62 -13.87 5.29
C GLN A 175 10.77 -12.43 5.84
N PRO A 176 9.80 -11.53 5.61
CA PRO A 176 9.80 -10.22 6.25
C PRO A 176 9.77 -10.35 7.78
N CYS A 177 10.58 -9.56 8.49
CA CYS A 177 10.65 -9.60 9.96
C CYS A 177 9.43 -8.97 10.65
N LEU A 178 8.58 -8.30 9.87
CA LEU A 178 7.39 -7.60 10.34
C LEU A 178 6.35 -7.55 9.22
N GLN A 179 5.09 -7.76 9.60
CA GLN A 179 3.92 -7.55 8.74
C GLN A 179 2.91 -6.65 9.46
N MET A 180 2.64 -5.47 8.91
CA MET A 180 1.62 -4.55 9.44
C MET A 180 0.48 -4.35 8.45
N LEU A 181 -0.72 -4.86 8.79
CA LEU A 181 -1.89 -4.85 7.94
C LEU A 181 -3.00 -3.94 8.50
N VAL A 182 -3.13 -2.73 7.96
CA VAL A 182 -4.17 -1.79 8.39
C VAL A 182 -5.44 -2.01 7.55
N TYR A 183 -6.52 -2.51 8.16
CA TYR A 183 -7.83 -2.82 7.53
C TYR A 183 -7.74 -3.51 6.15
N PRO A 184 -7.04 -4.66 6.03
CA PRO A 184 -6.68 -5.25 4.73
C PRO A 184 -7.88 -5.73 3.90
N VAL A 185 -7.72 -5.73 2.57
CA VAL A 185 -8.63 -6.45 1.67
C VAL A 185 -8.11 -7.89 1.53
N THR A 186 -8.70 -8.84 2.23
CA THR A 186 -8.20 -10.24 2.29
C THR A 186 -9.09 -11.26 1.61
N ASP A 187 -10.32 -10.87 1.24
CA ASP A 187 -11.33 -11.76 0.70
C ASP A 187 -12.06 -11.09 -0.46
N VAL A 188 -12.20 -11.83 -1.55
CA VAL A 188 -12.84 -11.42 -2.80
C VAL A 188 -14.27 -11.95 -2.92
N ASP A 189 -14.64 -12.94 -2.12
CA ASP A 189 -15.97 -13.55 -2.17
C ASP A 189 -17.05 -12.63 -1.61
N MET A 190 -16.65 -11.68 -0.75
CA MET A 190 -17.53 -10.67 -0.17
C MET A 190 -18.75 -11.26 0.56
N GLN A 191 -18.60 -12.47 1.13
CA GLN A 191 -19.69 -13.21 1.78
C GLN A 191 -19.79 -12.99 3.29
N THR A 192 -18.83 -12.29 3.90
CA THR A 192 -18.86 -11.98 5.32
C THR A 192 -20.04 -11.09 5.70
N ASP A 193 -20.47 -11.18 6.96
CA ASP A 193 -21.62 -10.40 7.45
C ASP A 193 -21.40 -8.89 7.33
N SER A 194 -20.16 -8.42 7.52
CA SER A 194 -19.81 -7.01 7.35
C SER A 194 -19.98 -6.56 5.90
N MET A 195 -19.58 -7.37 4.90
CA MET A 195 -19.76 -7.04 3.49
C MET A 195 -21.23 -7.04 3.06
N LYS A 196 -22.04 -7.94 3.62
CA LYS A 196 -23.50 -7.97 3.42
C LYS A 196 -24.17 -6.74 4.05
N LYS A 197 -23.78 -6.37 5.27
CA LYS A 197 -24.40 -5.30 6.07
C LYS A 197 -23.99 -3.89 5.64
N PHE A 198 -22.72 -3.67 5.29
CA PHE A 198 -22.15 -2.34 5.00
C PHE A 198 -22.20 -1.97 3.51
N SER A 199 -23.42 -1.85 2.99
CA SER A 199 -23.70 -1.53 1.59
C SER A 199 -23.84 -0.04 1.29
N ASN A 200 -23.88 0.82 2.31
CA ASN A 200 -23.97 2.27 2.17
C ASN A 200 -23.16 3.04 3.24
N THR A 201 -22.04 2.47 3.67
CA THR A 201 -21.07 3.16 4.53
C THR A 201 -20.42 4.33 3.79
N PRO A 202 -20.15 5.45 4.50
CA PRO A 202 -19.38 6.57 3.98
C PRO A 202 -18.00 6.17 3.47
N LEU A 203 -17.46 6.97 2.54
CA LEU A 203 -16.17 6.80 1.86
C LEU A 203 -16.07 5.55 0.98
N TRP A 204 -16.32 4.37 1.54
CA TRP A 204 -16.19 3.10 0.87
C TRP A 204 -17.19 2.07 1.40
N ASN A 205 -17.77 1.25 0.52
CA ASN A 205 -18.80 0.27 0.88
C ASN A 205 -18.80 -0.95 -0.06
N SER A 206 -19.61 -1.95 0.27
CA SER A 206 -19.66 -3.19 -0.51
C SER A 206 -20.23 -3.03 -1.93
N LYS A 207 -20.95 -1.95 -2.24
CA LYS A 207 -21.34 -1.66 -3.64
C LYS A 207 -20.17 -1.14 -4.46
N SER A 208 -19.28 -0.34 -3.85
CA SER A 208 -18.02 0.10 -4.48
C SER A 208 -17.07 -1.08 -4.73
N ASN A 209 -16.96 -2.02 -3.79
CA ASN A 209 -16.13 -3.23 -3.95
C ASN A 209 -16.47 -4.02 -5.21
N ARG A 210 -17.77 -4.24 -5.49
CA ARG A 210 -18.25 -4.96 -6.68
C ARG A 210 -17.87 -4.30 -8.01
N GLN A 211 -17.53 -3.01 -7.99
CA GLN A 211 -17.19 -2.23 -9.19
C GLN A 211 -15.69 -2.12 -9.43
N ILE A 212 -14.84 -2.47 -8.45
CA ILE A 212 -13.40 -2.52 -8.69
C ILE A 212 -13.15 -3.71 -9.63
N PRO A 213 -12.47 -3.50 -10.77
CA PRO A 213 -11.96 -4.60 -11.57
C PRO A 213 -10.82 -5.25 -10.77
N ILE A 214 -11.14 -6.21 -9.90
CA ILE A 214 -10.16 -6.97 -9.11
C ILE A 214 -9.90 -8.29 -9.84
N PRO A 215 -8.87 -8.41 -10.70
CA PRO A 215 -8.36 -9.71 -11.13
C PRO A 215 -7.44 -10.38 -10.08
N VAL A 216 -7.30 -9.82 -8.87
CA VAL A 216 -6.52 -10.38 -7.74
C VAL A 216 -7.03 -11.77 -7.30
N CYS A 217 -8.23 -12.16 -7.75
CA CYS A 217 -9.04 -13.25 -7.19
C CYS A 217 -8.51 -14.68 -7.38
N ARG A 218 -7.45 -14.95 -8.14
CA ARG A 218 -6.94 -16.34 -8.27
C ARG A 218 -5.95 -16.76 -7.17
N PHE A 219 -5.30 -15.82 -6.48
CA PHE A 219 -4.30 -16.16 -5.45
C PHE A 219 -4.82 -16.15 -4.01
N LEU A 220 -5.85 -15.35 -3.69
CA LEU A 220 -6.51 -15.42 -2.36
C LEU A 220 -7.35 -16.71 -2.17
N LYS A 221 -7.49 -17.52 -3.23
CA LYS A 221 -8.22 -18.79 -3.24
C LYS A 221 -7.36 -20.03 -3.41
N ARG A 222 -6.02 -19.94 -3.40
CA ARG A 222 -5.24 -21.18 -3.37
C ARG A 222 -5.50 -21.85 -2.01
N PRO A 223 -6.07 -23.06 -1.96
CA PRO A 223 -5.98 -23.85 -0.73
C PRO A 223 -4.50 -24.03 -0.43
N ALA A 224 -4.16 -24.10 0.86
CA ALA A 224 -2.88 -24.68 1.25
C ALA A 224 -2.72 -25.97 0.45
N GLN A 225 -1.64 -26.09 -0.33
CA GLN A 225 -1.31 -27.38 -0.90
C GLN A 225 -0.97 -28.27 0.29
N ASP A 226 -1.80 -29.30 0.49
CA ASP A 226 -1.54 -30.42 1.41
C ASP A 226 -0.18 -31.08 1.10
#